data_AF-A0A6H5KJJ6-F1
#
_entry.id   AF-A0A6H5KJJ6-F1
#
_cell.length_a   1.000
_cell.length_b   1.000
_cell.length_c   1.000
_cell.angle_alpha   90.00
_cell.angle_beta   90.00
_cell.angle_gamma   90.00
#
_symmetry.space_group_name_H-M   'P 1'
#
loop_
_entity.id
_entity.type
_entity.pdbx_description
1 polymer ?
#
loop_
_entity_poly.entity_id
_entity_poly.type
_entity_poly.pdbx_seq_one_letter_code
_entity_poly.pdbx_strand_id
1 'polypeptide(L)'
;MTGYLEWGADGVCDSWDETTYIGDRFEPRCRLWYQDATETGNTGVIFTNPYVDADSEKLAMSAAAPVFNLAGTVAAVVGLDVDAGDIEGSIKDLTVTDDDGYAYLLAPGGDGQVAVYRDLSDYGGVNSILDLEFGDGVDENGEEKSKVSWSCHRDLRRLLGLR
;
A
#
# COMPACT_ATOMS: atom_id res chain seq x y z
N MET A 1 11.42 8.69 11.63
CA MET A 1 11.84 8.82 10.22
C MET A 1 13.26 8.31 10.12
N THR A 2 13.43 7.16 9.50
CA THR A 2 14.73 6.52 9.27
C THR A 2 14.99 6.54 7.77
N GLY A 3 16.21 6.89 7.37
CA GLY A 3 16.60 6.96 5.96
C GLY A 3 17.64 5.90 5.65
N TYR A 4 17.45 5.19 4.54
CA TYR A 4 18.32 4.12 4.08
C TYR A 4 18.84 4.43 2.68
N LEU A 5 20.12 4.18 2.47
CA LEU A 5 20.77 4.27 1.16
C LEU A 5 21.44 2.94 0.90
N GLU A 6 20.91 2.17 -0.05
CA GLU A 6 21.38 0.81 -0.28
C GLU A 6 21.73 0.58 -1.75
N TRP A 7 22.84 -0.13 -1.95
CA TRP A 7 23.52 -0.29 -3.22
C TRP A 7 23.41 -1.74 -3.70
N GLY A 8 23.20 -1.96 -4.99
CA GLY A 8 23.25 -3.30 -5.57
C GLY A 8 22.56 -3.38 -6.92
N ALA A 9 23.33 -3.33 -8.01
CA ALA A 9 22.84 -3.63 -9.37
C ALA A 9 23.04 -5.12 -9.73
N ASP A 10 23.89 -5.82 -8.97
CA ASP A 10 24.45 -7.11 -9.28
C ASP A 10 24.11 -8.12 -8.18
N GLY A 11 22.97 -8.77 -8.40
CA GLY A 11 22.51 -9.94 -7.68
C GLY A 11 21.00 -10.03 -7.80
N VAL A 12 20.54 -11.22 -8.12
CA VAL A 12 19.12 -11.58 -8.13
C VAL A 12 18.60 -11.36 -6.70
N CYS A 13 17.29 -11.17 -6.53
CA CYS A 13 16.66 -11.54 -5.26
C CYS A 13 16.92 -13.04 -5.07
N ASP A 14 18.11 -13.41 -4.58
CA ASP A 14 18.43 -14.80 -4.29
C ASP A 14 17.45 -15.18 -3.18
N SER A 15 16.44 -15.97 -3.57
CA SER A 15 15.46 -16.53 -2.67
C SER A 15 16.18 -17.04 -1.44
N TRP A 16 15.69 -16.69 -0.26
CA TRP A 16 16.09 -17.24 1.02
C TRP A 16 16.37 -18.74 0.93
N ASP A 17 17.64 -19.12 0.69
CA ASP A 17 18.11 -20.48 0.83
C ASP A 17 18.53 -20.64 2.29
N GLU A 18 17.62 -21.20 3.09
CA GLU A 18 17.77 -21.44 4.53
C GLU A 18 19.00 -22.31 4.88
N THR A 19 19.65 -22.96 3.90
CA THR A 19 20.66 -23.98 4.20
C THR A 19 22.09 -23.46 4.35
N THR A 20 22.39 -22.20 4.00
CA THR A 20 23.80 -21.77 3.81
C THR A 20 24.24 -20.51 4.57
N TYR A 21 23.43 -19.86 5.41
CA TYR A 21 23.90 -18.62 6.04
C TYR A 21 23.56 -18.42 7.53
N ILE A 22 24.61 -18.26 8.35
CA ILE A 22 24.55 -17.89 9.77
C ILE A 22 24.54 -16.36 9.86
N GLY A 23 23.37 -15.80 10.17
CA GLY A 23 23.13 -14.39 10.48
C GLY A 23 22.13 -13.76 9.50
N ASP A 24 21.00 -13.26 9.99
CA ASP A 24 19.94 -12.63 9.18
C ASP A 24 20.52 -11.48 8.35
N ARG A 25 20.91 -11.76 7.11
CA ARG A 25 21.36 -10.73 6.17
C ARG A 25 20.10 -10.09 5.61
N PHE A 26 19.75 -8.94 6.17
CA PHE A 26 18.84 -8.01 5.54
C PHE A 26 19.26 -7.78 4.07
N GLU A 27 18.38 -8.17 3.15
CA GLU A 27 18.59 -8.04 1.70
C GLU A 27 17.62 -6.99 1.15
N PRO A 28 18.06 -5.74 0.92
CA PRO A 28 17.19 -4.66 0.46
C PRO A 28 16.53 -4.92 -0.87
N ARG A 29 17.18 -5.67 -1.78
CA ARG A 29 16.65 -5.91 -3.13
C ARG A 29 15.38 -6.76 -3.12
N CYS A 30 15.19 -7.56 -2.08
CA CYS A 30 13.98 -8.35 -1.84
C CYS A 30 12.84 -7.53 -1.22
N ARG A 31 13.07 -6.25 -0.89
CA ARG A 31 12.06 -5.39 -0.24
C ARG A 31 11.23 -4.65 -1.28
N LEU A 32 9.95 -4.48 -0.94
CA LEU A 32 8.95 -3.82 -1.79
C LEU A 32 9.44 -2.46 -2.31
N TRP A 33 9.95 -1.60 -1.43
CA TRP A 33 10.42 -0.26 -1.81
C TRP A 33 11.56 -0.26 -2.82
N TYR A 34 12.43 -1.28 -2.79
CA TYR A 34 13.53 -1.40 -3.74
C TYR A 34 12.97 -1.86 -5.10
N GLN A 35 12.12 -2.90 -5.08
CA GLN A 35 11.53 -3.45 -6.30
C GLN A 35 10.67 -2.40 -7.02
N ASP A 36 9.77 -1.75 -6.30
CA ASP A 36 8.90 -0.68 -6.83
C ASP A 36 9.72 0.46 -7.44
N ALA A 37 10.78 0.92 -6.75
CA ALA A 37 11.62 2.00 -7.27
C ALA A 37 12.44 1.60 -8.51
N THR A 38 12.76 0.32 -8.66
CA THR A 38 13.48 -0.21 -9.84
C THR A 38 12.58 -0.62 -11.00
N GLU A 39 11.26 -0.58 -10.82
CA GLU A 39 10.31 -0.95 -11.86
C GLU A 39 10.49 -0.07 -13.11
N THR A 40 10.31 -0.67 -14.30
CA THR A 40 10.65 -0.02 -15.57
C THR A 40 9.78 1.21 -15.79
N GLY A 41 10.43 2.36 -15.95
CA GLY A 41 9.76 3.66 -16.18
C GLY A 41 9.82 4.60 -14.98
N ASN A 42 10.17 4.11 -13.80
CA ASN A 42 10.37 4.95 -12.62
C ASN A 42 11.69 5.71 -12.73
N THR A 43 11.61 7.05 -12.67
CA THR A 43 12.76 7.97 -12.78
C THR A 43 12.80 9.00 -11.65
N GLY A 44 11.81 8.95 -10.75
CA GLY A 44 11.64 9.88 -9.65
C GLY A 44 11.24 9.17 -8.37
N VAL A 45 10.78 9.95 -7.39
CA VAL A 45 10.33 9.42 -6.10
C VAL A 45 9.00 8.70 -6.27
N ILE A 46 8.93 7.46 -5.78
CA ILE A 46 7.71 6.66 -5.61
C ILE A 46 7.37 6.57 -4.12
N PHE A 47 6.10 6.33 -3.81
CA PHE A 47 5.64 5.98 -2.48
C PHE A 47 5.08 4.56 -2.52
N THR A 48 5.57 3.68 -1.66
CA THR A 48 5.05 2.33 -1.54
C THR A 48 3.68 2.33 -0.88
N ASN A 49 2.96 1.22 -1.01
CA ASN A 49 1.88 0.91 -0.08
C ASN A 49 2.41 0.67 1.34
N PRO A 50 1.57 0.77 2.38
CA PRO A 50 1.90 0.33 3.72
C PRO A 50 2.30 -1.13 3.74
N TYR A 51 3.40 -1.43 4.43
CA TYR A 51 3.93 -2.77 4.61
C TYR A 51 4.52 -2.90 6.01
N VAL A 52 4.74 -4.13 6.46
CA VAL A 52 5.45 -4.37 7.73
C VAL A 52 6.94 -4.15 7.50
N ASP A 53 7.47 -3.11 8.12
CA ASP A 53 8.88 -2.78 8.08
C ASP A 53 9.71 -3.89 8.73
N ALA A 54 10.88 -4.16 8.15
CA ALA A 54 11.74 -5.27 8.57
C ALA A 54 12.58 -4.94 9.80
N ASP A 55 12.85 -3.65 10.08
CA ASP A 55 13.62 -3.24 11.25
C ASP A 55 12.70 -3.05 12.46
N SER A 56 11.62 -2.29 12.28
CA SER A 56 10.71 -1.92 13.36
C SER A 56 9.57 -2.92 13.61
N GLU A 57 9.31 -3.84 12.67
CA GLU A 57 8.14 -4.75 12.66
C GLU A 57 6.78 -4.01 12.73
N LYS A 58 6.78 -2.72 12.39
CA LYS A 58 5.59 -1.86 12.39
C LYS A 58 5.15 -1.53 10.97
N LEU A 59 3.90 -1.05 10.87
CA LEU A 59 3.37 -0.56 9.60
C LEU A 59 4.14 0.70 9.16
N ALA A 60 4.73 0.65 7.97
CA ALA A 60 5.48 1.75 7.38
C ALA A 60 5.14 1.93 5.91
N MET A 61 5.40 3.14 5.40
CA MET A 61 5.44 3.45 3.97
C MET A 61 6.79 4.02 3.64
N SER A 62 7.34 3.72 2.47
CA SER A 62 8.63 4.27 2.05
C SER A 62 8.49 5.20 0.87
N ALA A 63 9.09 6.38 0.97
CA ALA A 63 9.44 7.18 -0.19
C ALA A 63 10.74 6.64 -0.76
N ALA A 64 10.73 6.12 -1.98
CA ALA A 64 11.89 5.51 -2.60
C ALA A 64 12.22 6.13 -3.96
N ALA A 65 13.49 6.20 -4.33
CA ALA A 65 13.92 6.72 -5.62
C ALA A 65 15.11 5.93 -6.18
N PRO A 66 15.08 5.55 -7.47
CA PRO A 66 16.22 4.94 -8.11
C PRO A 66 17.36 5.95 -8.30
N VAL A 67 18.58 5.49 -8.04
CA VAL A 67 19.83 6.22 -8.31
C VAL A 67 20.44 5.65 -9.58
N PHE A 68 20.59 6.49 -10.59
CA PHE A 68 21.14 6.08 -11.88
C PHE A 68 22.65 6.31 -11.96
N ASN A 69 23.38 5.39 -12.58
CA ASN A 69 24.77 5.61 -12.96
C ASN A 69 24.89 6.49 -14.21
N LEU A 70 26.12 6.80 -14.61
CA LEU A 70 26.41 7.59 -15.82
C LEU A 70 25.95 6.92 -17.13
N ALA A 71 25.70 5.61 -17.13
CA ALA A 71 25.18 4.87 -18.27
C ALA A 71 23.64 4.89 -18.33
N GLY A 72 22.95 5.51 -17.36
CA GLY A 72 21.50 5.57 -17.29
C GLY A 72 20.83 4.30 -16.76
N THR A 73 21.59 3.37 -16.18
CA THR A 73 21.04 2.18 -15.52
C THR A 73 20.91 2.42 -14.01
N VAL A 74 19.92 1.79 -13.38
CA VAL A 74 19.77 1.86 -11.91
C VAL A 74 20.98 1.21 -11.25
N ALA A 75 21.59 1.91 -10.30
CA ALA A 75 22.78 1.48 -9.55
C ALA A 75 22.47 1.24 -8.06
N ALA A 76 21.48 1.95 -7.53
CA ALA A 76 21.06 1.90 -6.13
C ALA A 76 19.63 2.41 -6.01
N VAL A 77 19.04 2.26 -4.82
CA VAL A 77 17.78 2.90 -4.45
C VAL A 77 17.98 3.62 -3.11
N VAL A 78 17.48 4.85 -3.01
CA VAL A 78 17.36 5.56 -1.73
C VAL A 78 15.95 5.37 -1.22
N GLY A 79 15.80 4.94 0.03
CA GLY A 79 14.51 4.77 0.71
C GLY A 79 14.42 5.63 1.96
N LEU A 80 13.25 6.17 2.25
CA LEU A 80 12.97 6.88 3.49
C LEU A 80 11.64 6.39 4.06
N ASP A 81 11.70 5.90 5.29
CA ASP A 81 10.53 5.35 5.96
C ASP A 81 9.74 6.42 6.68
N VAL A 82 8.44 6.40 6.39
CA VAL A 82 7.38 7.10 7.08
C VAL A 82 6.69 6.08 7.97
N ASP A 83 6.67 6.36 9.28
CA ASP A 83 5.86 5.59 10.22
C ASP A 83 4.39 5.77 9.82
N ALA A 84 3.77 4.68 9.40
CA ALA A 84 2.40 4.70 8.93
C ALA A 84 1.43 4.37 10.06
N GLY A 85 1.89 3.99 11.26
CA GLY A 85 1.01 3.67 12.39
C GLY A 85 0.22 4.87 12.88
N ASP A 86 0.86 6.05 12.99
CA ASP A 86 0.18 7.28 13.40
C ASP A 86 -0.81 7.77 12.33
N ILE A 87 -0.45 7.62 11.05
CA ILE A 87 -1.31 7.96 9.91
C ILE A 87 -2.50 7.01 9.87
N GLU A 88 -2.26 5.72 10.07
CA GLU A 88 -3.27 4.67 10.14
C GLU A 88 -4.27 4.99 11.25
N GLY A 89 -3.80 5.17 12.49
CA GLY A 89 -4.67 5.49 13.63
C GLY A 89 -5.50 6.75 13.36
N SER A 90 -4.88 7.81 12.86
CA SER A 90 -5.57 9.08 12.56
C SER A 90 -6.67 8.92 11.49
N ILE A 91 -6.45 8.08 10.48
CA ILE A 91 -7.45 7.83 9.42
C ILE A 91 -8.54 6.88 9.90
N LYS A 92 -8.19 5.83 10.65
CA LYS A 92 -9.15 4.86 11.21
C LYS A 92 -10.10 5.51 12.21
N ASP A 93 -9.62 6.47 12.99
CA ASP A 93 -10.42 7.22 13.97
C ASP A 93 -11.24 8.36 13.35
N LEU A 94 -11.07 8.63 12.05
CA LEU A 94 -11.75 9.74 11.38
C LEU A 94 -13.19 9.36 11.03
N THR A 95 -14.13 9.87 11.84
CA THR A 95 -15.56 9.76 11.58
C THR A 95 -16.06 10.93 10.73
N VAL A 96 -16.79 10.63 9.67
CA VAL A 96 -17.40 11.61 8.76
C VAL A 96 -18.92 11.47 8.82
N THR A 97 -19.61 12.41 9.46
CA THR A 97 -21.08 12.42 9.64
C THR A 97 -21.56 11.35 10.62
N ASP A 98 -22.17 11.78 11.73
CA ASP A 98 -22.98 11.01 12.71
C ASP A 98 -22.77 9.47 12.68
N ASP A 99 -21.52 9.04 12.88
CA ASP A 99 -21.03 7.66 13.02
C ASP A 99 -21.03 6.71 11.78
N ASP A 100 -21.64 7.10 10.66
CA ASP A 100 -21.78 6.20 9.49
C ASP A 100 -20.68 6.35 8.42
N GLY A 101 -20.04 7.53 8.33
CA GLY A 101 -18.97 7.75 7.36
C GLY A 101 -17.57 7.61 7.97
N TYR A 102 -16.63 7.19 7.14
CA TYR A 102 -15.23 6.99 7.50
C TYR A 102 -14.32 7.44 6.35
N ALA A 103 -13.03 7.60 6.65
CA ALA A 103 -12.00 7.84 5.66
C ALA A 103 -11.17 6.59 5.38
N TYR A 104 -10.57 6.57 4.19
CA TYR A 104 -9.57 5.59 3.79
C TYR A 104 -8.51 6.28 2.93
N LEU A 105 -7.34 5.66 2.79
CA LEU A 105 -6.25 6.14 1.94
C LEU A 105 -6.02 5.14 0.82
N LEU A 106 -5.96 5.62 -0.42
CA LEU A 106 -5.63 4.79 -1.57
C LEU A 106 -4.14 4.82 -1.88
N ALA A 107 -3.66 3.71 -2.41
CA ALA A 107 -2.36 3.59 -3.04
C ALA A 107 -2.22 4.60 -4.19
N PRO A 108 -1.00 5.11 -4.45
CA PRO A 108 -0.75 6.02 -5.57
C PRO A 108 -0.91 5.36 -6.96
N GLY A 109 -0.99 4.03 -7.04
CA GLY A 109 -1.08 3.26 -8.30
C GLY A 109 -2.37 3.48 -9.11
N GLY A 110 -3.42 4.03 -8.51
CA GLY A 110 -4.67 4.39 -9.20
C GLY A 110 -5.57 3.21 -9.61
N ASP A 111 -5.16 1.98 -9.28
CA ASP A 111 -5.89 0.73 -9.46
C ASP A 111 -6.95 0.47 -8.36
N GLY A 112 -7.02 1.36 -7.36
CA GLY A 112 -7.93 1.24 -6.23
C GLY A 112 -7.39 0.37 -5.11
N GLN A 113 -6.09 0.02 -5.13
CA GLN A 113 -5.45 -0.62 -3.99
C GLN A 113 -5.52 0.30 -2.77
N VAL A 114 -5.79 -0.27 -1.60
CA VAL A 114 -5.95 0.48 -0.35
C VAL A 114 -4.65 0.49 0.43
N ALA A 115 -4.23 1.68 0.84
CA ALA A 115 -3.13 1.89 1.76
C ALA A 115 -3.61 1.81 3.22
N VAL A 116 -4.68 2.51 3.58
CA VAL A 116 -5.25 2.49 4.94
C VAL A 116 -6.76 2.32 4.85
N TYR A 117 -7.31 1.39 5.62
CA TYR A 117 -8.74 1.12 5.70
C TYR A 117 -9.18 0.85 7.14
N ARG A 118 -10.35 1.35 7.54
CA ARG A 118 -10.86 1.25 8.92
C ARG A 118 -10.82 -0.18 9.47
N ASP A 119 -11.34 -1.13 8.68
CA ASP A 119 -11.58 -2.50 9.13
C ASP A 119 -10.52 -3.49 8.61
N LEU A 120 -9.41 -2.99 8.06
CA LEU A 120 -8.29 -3.82 7.59
C LEU A 120 -7.18 -3.84 8.65
N SER A 121 -6.82 -5.03 9.11
CA SER A 121 -5.74 -5.24 10.10
C SER A 121 -4.48 -5.85 9.51
N ASP A 122 -4.58 -6.45 8.32
CA ASP A 122 -3.47 -7.09 7.62
C ASP A 122 -3.30 -6.46 6.22
N TYR A 123 -2.12 -5.90 5.99
CA TYR A 123 -1.72 -5.25 4.73
C TYR A 123 -0.79 -6.14 3.90
N GLY A 124 -0.58 -7.41 4.28
CA GLY A 124 0.28 -8.37 3.60
C GLY A 124 -0.21 -8.84 2.22
N GLY A 125 -1.26 -8.23 1.67
CA GLY A 125 -1.85 -8.57 0.37
C GLY A 125 -2.38 -7.35 -0.40
N VAL A 126 -2.70 -7.55 -1.68
CA VAL A 126 -3.32 -6.51 -2.53
C VAL A 126 -4.81 -6.46 -2.25
N ASN A 127 -5.24 -5.47 -1.46
CA ASN A 127 -6.65 -5.24 -1.14
C ASN A 127 -7.21 -4.09 -2.01
N SER A 128 -8.22 -4.38 -2.83
CA SER A 128 -8.93 -3.37 -3.62
C SER A 128 -10.08 -2.74 -2.84
N ILE A 129 -10.24 -1.42 -2.93
CA ILE A 129 -11.35 -0.70 -2.30
C ILE A 129 -12.70 -1.20 -2.82
N LEU A 130 -12.76 -1.64 -4.09
CA LEU A 130 -14.02 -2.12 -4.66
C LEU A 130 -14.48 -3.42 -3.99
N ASP A 131 -13.55 -4.31 -3.67
CA ASP A 131 -13.87 -5.57 -3.00
C ASP A 131 -14.21 -5.34 -1.53
N LEU A 132 -13.52 -4.40 -0.87
CA LEU A 132 -13.78 -4.05 0.52
C LEU A 132 -15.14 -3.35 0.73
N GLU A 133 -15.55 -2.50 -0.22
CA GLU A 133 -16.77 -1.68 -0.12
C GLU A 133 -18.00 -2.32 -0.78
N PHE A 134 -17.77 -3.02 -1.90
CA PHE A 134 -18.84 -3.49 -2.79
C PHE A 134 -18.71 -4.96 -3.16
N GLY A 135 -17.67 -5.66 -2.67
CA GLY A 135 -17.55 -7.08 -2.84
C GLY A 135 -18.68 -7.82 -2.12
N ASP A 136 -19.09 -8.94 -2.69
CA ASP A 136 -20.00 -9.89 -2.04
C ASP A 136 -19.21 -10.58 -0.91
N GLY A 137 -18.94 -9.86 0.17
CA GLY A 137 -18.14 -10.39 1.27
C GLY A 137 -18.85 -11.57 1.92
N VAL A 138 -18.19 -12.73 1.99
CA VAL A 138 -18.49 -13.75 2.99
C VAL A 138 -17.56 -13.49 4.16
N ASP A 139 -18.07 -13.45 5.38
CA ASP A 139 -17.24 -13.32 6.56
C ASP A 139 -16.34 -14.57 6.75
N GLU A 140 -15.42 -14.51 7.73
CA GLU A 140 -14.53 -15.62 8.09
C GLU A 140 -15.25 -16.92 8.50
N ASN A 141 -16.56 -16.85 8.71
CA ASN A 141 -17.45 -17.96 9.05
C ASN A 141 -18.32 -18.44 7.87
N GLY A 142 -18.19 -17.82 6.68
CA GLY A 142 -19.00 -18.14 5.51
C GLY A 142 -20.41 -17.55 5.52
N GLU A 143 -20.67 -16.51 6.32
CA GLU A 143 -21.91 -15.73 6.31
C GLU A 143 -21.81 -14.51 5.36
N GLU A 144 -22.83 -14.28 4.54
CA GLU A 144 -22.90 -13.12 3.63
C GLU A 144 -22.88 -11.82 4.47
N LYS A 145 -21.83 -11.00 4.33
CA LYS A 145 -21.72 -9.68 4.97
C LYS A 145 -22.96 -8.87 4.62
N SER A 146 -23.64 -8.36 5.64
CA SER A 146 -24.85 -7.56 5.49
C SER A 146 -24.57 -6.36 4.60
N LYS A 147 -25.24 -6.30 3.45
CA LYS A 147 -25.12 -5.24 2.44
C LYS A 147 -25.29 -3.86 3.07
N VAL A 148 -24.29 -2.99 2.91
CA VAL A 148 -24.47 -1.56 3.15
C VAL A 148 -25.41 -1.03 2.07
N SER A 149 -26.66 -0.76 2.44
CA SER A 149 -27.67 -0.26 1.51
C SER A 149 -27.53 1.25 1.32
N TRP A 150 -26.93 1.66 0.19
CA TRP A 150 -26.92 3.06 -0.22
C TRP A 150 -28.14 3.37 -1.11
N SER A 151 -29.11 4.11 -0.57
CA SER A 151 -30.15 4.76 -1.39
C SER A 151 -29.62 6.10 -1.92
N CYS A 152 -28.91 6.08 -3.06
CA CYS A 152 -28.69 7.31 -3.80
C CYS A 152 -30.03 7.76 -4.42
N HIS A 153 -30.69 8.75 -3.80
CA HIS A 153 -31.94 9.32 -4.30
C HIS A 153 -31.68 10.20 -5.54
N ARG A 154 -31.26 9.58 -6.65
CA ARG A 154 -31.17 10.22 -7.96
C ARG A 154 -32.55 10.22 -8.60
N ASP A 155 -33.37 11.20 -8.25
CA ASP A 155 -34.58 11.52 -9.02
C ASP A 155 -34.17 12.18 -10.35
N LEU A 156 -33.69 11.35 -11.29
CA LEU A 156 -33.20 11.73 -12.62
C LEU A 156 -34.30 12.32 -13.51
N ARG A 157 -35.58 12.32 -13.09
CA ARG A 157 -36.68 12.90 -13.87
C ARG A 157 -36.76 14.42 -13.75
N ARG A 158 -36.16 15.05 -12.73
CA ARG A 158 -36.17 16.52 -12.58
C ARG A 158 -35.06 17.24 -13.33
N LEU A 159 -33.96 16.57 -13.68
CA LEU A 159 -32.79 17.20 -14.32
C LEU A 159 -32.87 17.30 -15.85
N LEU A 160 -33.74 16.52 -16.51
CA LEU A 160 -33.87 16.53 -17.98
C LEU A 160 -35.05 17.34 -18.51
N GLY A 161 -35.90 17.93 -17.66
CA GLY A 161 -36.96 18.85 -18.10
C GLY A 161 -37.93 18.27 -19.14
N LEU A 162 -38.02 16.95 -19.27
CA LEU A 162 -38.98 16.28 -20.13
C LEU A 162 -40.23 15.98 -19.30
N ARG A 163 -41.34 16.62 -19.67
CA ARG A 163 -42.68 16.24 -19.20
C ARG A 163 -43.07 14.90 -19.77
#